data_AF-A0A1Q4R5A0-F1
#
_entry.id   AF-A0A1Q4R5A0-F1
#
_cell.length_a   1.000
_cell.length_b   1.000
_cell.length_c   1.000
_cell.angle_alpha   90.00
_cell.angle_beta   90.00
_cell.angle_gamma   90.00
#
_symmetry.space_group_name_H-M   'P 1'
#
loop_
_entity.id
_entity.type
_entity.pdbx_description
1 polymer ?
#
loop_
_entity_poly.entity_id
_entity_poly.type
_entity_poly.pdbx_seq_one_letter_code
_entity_poly.pdbx_strand_id
1 'polypeptide(L)'
;MIEPITTALIVGLAAQKFAEGAAGKAAEKLTERLWETISNRFTGRKKVEEVLIQVETSQGNDLESQSNLVRVLDAELFEDEEFAQEVKQLAQQIVHIQNQYQSQQVNANYGRDQFVINQPSGDLKLGGS
;
A
#
# COMPACT_ATOMS: atom_id res chain seq x y z
N MET A 1 -13.17 10.14 -5.67
CA MET A 1 -12.81 10.93 -4.48
C MET A 1 -11.50 10.37 -3.97
N ILE A 2 -10.50 11.22 -3.74
CA ILE A 2 -9.25 10.78 -3.10
C ILE A 2 -9.61 10.56 -1.64
N GLU A 3 -9.46 9.33 -1.14
CA GLU A 3 -9.77 9.03 0.26
C GLU A 3 -8.90 9.91 1.18
N PRO A 4 -9.47 10.50 2.25
CA PRO A 4 -8.68 11.29 3.17
C PRO A 4 -7.59 10.42 3.79
N ILE A 5 -6.35 10.92 3.80
CA ILE A 5 -5.21 10.23 4.41
C ILE A 5 -5.35 10.34 5.92
N THR A 6 -5.96 9.33 6.52
CA THR A 6 -6.15 9.21 7.96
C THR A 6 -4.91 8.62 8.62
N THR A 7 -4.73 8.90 9.91
CA THR A 7 -3.65 8.30 10.72
C THR A 7 -3.71 6.78 10.72
N ALA A 8 -4.91 6.19 10.74
CA ALA A 8 -5.11 4.76 10.62
C ALA A 8 -4.60 4.20 9.28
N LEU A 9 -4.88 4.90 8.17
CA LEU A 9 -4.35 4.54 6.86
C LEU A 9 -2.82 4.62 6.83
N ILE A 10 -2.24 5.68 7.39
CA ILE A 10 -0.78 5.84 7.48
C ILE A 10 -0.14 4.67 8.22
N VAL A 11 -0.66 4.31 9.39
CA VAL A 11 -0.15 3.17 10.18
C VAL A 11 -0.33 1.86 9.44
N GLY A 12 -1.48 1.64 8.81
CA GLY A 12 -1.74 0.44 8.01
C GLY A 12 -0.78 0.32 6.84
N LEU A 13 -0.53 1.41 6.11
CA LEU A 13 0.45 1.45 5.02
C LEU A 13 1.86 1.20 5.53
N ALA A 14 2.29 1.88 6.60
CA ALA A 14 3.63 1.68 7.17
C ALA A 14 3.84 0.23 7.64
N ALA A 15 2.82 -0.40 8.23
CA ALA A 15 2.84 -1.79 8.64
C ALA A 15 2.88 -2.78 7.46
N GLN A 16 2.40 -2.40 6.27
CA GLN A 16 2.49 -3.23 5.07
C GLN A 16 3.93 -3.51 4.62
N LYS A 17 4.94 -2.75 5.07
CA LYS A 17 6.36 -3.09 4.78
C LYS A 17 6.72 -4.50 5.25
N PHE A 18 6.02 -5.00 6.27
CA PHE A 18 6.27 -6.30 6.87
C PHE A 18 5.40 -7.42 6.25
N ALA A 19 4.43 -7.06 5.43
CA ALA A 19 3.61 -8.02 4.70
C ALA A 19 4.33 -8.45 3.41
N GLU A 20 4.48 -9.75 3.20
CA GLU A 20 5.09 -10.29 1.99
C GLU A 20 4.28 -9.94 0.74
N GLY A 21 4.95 -9.42 -0.30
CA GLY A 21 4.33 -9.13 -1.61
C GLY A 21 3.75 -7.73 -1.79
N ALA A 22 4.03 -6.80 -0.86
CA ALA A 22 3.48 -5.44 -0.87
C ALA A 22 4.09 -4.55 -1.97
N ALA A 23 3.53 -4.63 -3.18
CA ALA A 23 3.68 -3.70 -4.30
C ALA A 23 5.12 -3.46 -4.81
N GLY A 24 5.34 -3.61 -6.12
CA GLY A 24 6.69 -3.65 -6.73
C GLY A 24 7.66 -2.58 -6.22
N LYS A 25 8.97 -2.91 -6.15
CA LYS A 25 10.16 -2.20 -5.60
C LYS A 25 10.09 -0.68 -5.30
N ALA A 26 9.33 0.10 -6.05
CA ALA A 26 9.09 1.51 -5.78
C ALA A 26 8.20 1.77 -4.55
N ALA A 27 7.15 0.96 -4.35
CA ALA A 27 6.29 1.09 -3.18
C ALA A 27 7.01 0.61 -1.91
N GLU A 28 7.74 -0.51 -1.98
CA GLU A 28 8.59 -1.04 -0.91
C GLU A 28 9.46 0.05 -0.27
N LYS A 29 10.27 0.75 -1.07
CA LYS A 29 11.15 1.84 -0.58
C LYS A 29 10.41 2.99 0.08
N LEU A 30 9.22 3.34 -0.41
CA LEU A 30 8.42 4.41 0.18
C LEU A 30 7.79 3.97 1.51
N THR A 31 7.36 2.72 1.60
CA THR A 31 6.83 2.14 2.83
C THR A 31 7.91 1.99 3.89
N GLU A 32 9.12 1.58 3.50
CA GLU A 32 10.31 1.58 4.38
C GLU A 32 10.57 2.99 4.92
N ARG A 33 10.67 3.98 4.03
CA ARG A 33 10.90 5.37 4.42
C ARG A 33 9.80 5.92 5.31
N LEU A 34 8.53 5.59 5.04
CA LEU A 34 7.39 5.98 5.87
C LEU A 34 7.54 5.43 7.30
N TRP A 35 7.89 4.14 7.42
CA TRP A 35 8.11 3.52 8.71
C TRP A 35 9.32 4.11 9.45
N GLU A 36 10.43 4.37 8.75
CA GLU A 36 11.61 5.00 9.32
C GLU A 36 11.31 6.42 9.82
N THR A 37 10.60 7.23 9.03
CA THR A 37 10.17 8.58 9.44
C THR A 37 9.33 8.52 10.73
N ILE A 38 8.36 7.61 10.80
CA ILE A 38 7.55 7.41 12.01
C ILE A 38 8.41 6.94 13.19
N SER A 39 9.28 5.95 13.00
CA SER A 39 10.11 5.38 14.08
C SER A 39 11.12 6.39 14.63
N ASN A 40 11.75 7.16 13.74
CA ASN A 40 12.70 8.20 14.11
C ASN A 40 12.04 9.30 14.94
N ARG A 41 10.79 9.65 14.62
CA ARG A 41 10.03 10.66 15.39
C ARG A 41 9.84 10.25 16.85
N PHE A 42 9.66 8.96 17.09
CA PHE A 42 9.41 8.41 18.42
C PHE A 42 10.65 7.89 19.14
N THR A 43 11.85 8.11 18.58
CA THR A 43 13.11 7.69 19.21
C THR A 43 13.27 8.32 20.59
N GLY A 44 13.55 7.49 21.59
CA GLY A 44 13.66 7.90 23.00
C GLY A 44 12.34 7.92 23.76
N ARG A 45 11.20 7.66 23.11
CA ARG A 45 9.90 7.44 23.79
C ARG A 45 9.67 5.96 24.02
N LYS A 46 10.27 5.41 25.09
CA LYS A 46 10.26 3.96 25.42
C LYS A 46 8.92 3.25 25.20
N LYS A 47 7.80 3.82 25.67
CA LYS A 47 6.47 3.22 25.51
C LYS A 47 6.02 3.12 24.05
N VAL A 48 6.35 4.11 23.23
CA VAL A 48 6.01 4.10 21.80
C VAL A 48 6.97 3.21 21.04
N GLU A 49 8.24 3.18 21.42
CA GLU A 49 9.23 2.26 20.87
C GLU A 49 8.82 0.79 21.09
N GLU A 50 8.30 0.43 22.27
CA GLU A 50 7.74 -0.90 22.52
C GLU A 50 6.56 -1.22 21.59
N VAL A 51 5.67 -0.25 21.34
CA VAL A 51 4.56 -0.42 20.39
C VAL A 51 5.07 -0.60 18.96
N LEU A 52 6.07 0.16 18.54
CA LEU A 52 6.71 0.03 17.23
C LEU A 52 7.34 -1.37 17.05
N ILE A 53 8.04 -1.86 18.08
CA ILE A 53 8.64 -3.21 18.09
C ILE A 53 7.55 -4.28 18.03
N GLN A 54 6.42 -4.11 18.72
CA GLN A 54 5.32 -5.07 18.65
C GLN A 54 4.66 -5.10 17.26
N VAL A 55 4.46 -3.95 16.62
CA VAL A 55 3.97 -3.90 15.23
C VAL A 55 4.95 -4.60 14.29
N GLU A 56 6.25 -4.36 14.43
CA GLU A 56 7.30 -5.00 13.61
C GLU A 56 7.35 -6.52 13.83
N THR A 57 7.39 -6.97 15.09
CA THR A 57 7.51 -8.39 15.45
C THR A 57 6.28 -9.18 15.01
N SER A 58 5.10 -8.58 15.10
CA SER A 58 3.84 -9.17 14.64
C SER A 58 3.62 -9.01 13.13
N GLN A 59 4.59 -8.47 12.40
CA GLN A 59 4.52 -8.18 10.96
C GLN A 59 3.29 -7.35 10.57
N GLY A 60 2.87 -6.43 11.43
CA GLY A 60 1.65 -5.64 11.21
C GLY A 60 0.34 -6.41 11.38
N ASN A 61 0.33 -7.60 11.98
CA ASN A 61 -0.92 -8.33 12.24
C ASN A 61 -1.55 -8.01 13.61
N ASP A 62 -0.82 -7.34 14.49
CA ASP A 62 -1.33 -6.99 15.82
C ASP A 62 -2.13 -5.67 15.78
N LEU A 63 -3.46 -5.82 15.76
CA LEU A 63 -4.40 -4.70 15.66
C LEU A 63 -4.37 -3.78 16.89
N GLU A 64 -4.05 -4.31 18.07
CA GLU A 64 -3.96 -3.52 19.29
C GLU A 64 -2.75 -2.57 19.24
N SER A 65 -1.59 -3.08 18.87
CA SER A 65 -0.36 -2.30 18.69
C SER A 65 -0.53 -1.26 17.57
N GLN A 66 -1.19 -1.62 16.46
CA GLN A 66 -1.54 -0.64 15.44
C GLN A 66 -2.46 0.45 15.98
N SER A 67 -3.51 0.10 16.71
CA SER A 67 -4.45 1.07 17.29
C SER A 67 -3.76 2.00 18.29
N ASN A 68 -2.82 1.47 19.08
CA ASN A 68 -2.00 2.25 20.00
C ASN A 68 -1.06 3.19 19.23
N LEU A 69 -0.42 2.71 18.15
CA LEU A 69 0.42 3.53 17.28
C LEU A 69 -0.39 4.64 16.60
N VAL A 70 -1.62 4.35 16.15
CA VAL A 70 -2.53 5.35 15.59
C VAL A 70 -2.80 6.46 16.59
N ARG A 71 -3.12 6.14 17.85
CA ARG A 71 -3.42 7.16 18.86
C ARG A 71 -2.23 8.09 19.13
N VAL A 72 -1.03 7.54 19.27
CA VAL A 72 0.16 8.36 19.56
C VAL A 72 0.62 9.15 18.33
N LEU A 73 0.49 8.56 17.14
CA LEU A 73 0.79 9.25 15.89
C LEU A 73 -0.21 10.36 15.61
N ASP A 74 -1.50 10.18 15.92
CA ASP A 74 -2.53 11.20 15.70
C ASP A 74 -2.25 12.48 16.49
N ALA A 75 -1.81 12.34 17.74
CA ALA A 75 -1.37 13.46 18.56
C ALA A 75 -0.15 14.17 17.95
N GLU A 76 0.89 13.44 17.55
CA GLU A 76 2.07 14.06 16.92
C GLU A 76 1.74 14.75 15.60
N LEU A 77 0.87 14.18 14.77
CA LEU A 77 0.43 14.78 13.51
C LEU A 77 -0.42 16.04 13.73
N PHE A 78 -1.01 16.20 14.90
CA PHE A 78 -1.72 17.41 15.30
C PHE A 78 -0.77 18.47 15.86
N GLU A 79 0.25 18.06 16.63
CA GLU A 79 1.22 18.95 17.27
C GLU A 79 2.28 19.49 16.30
N ASP A 80 2.69 18.70 15.31
CA ASP A 80 3.76 19.04 14.37
C ASP A 80 3.28 18.96 12.92
N GLU A 81 2.95 20.13 12.35
CA GLU A 81 2.39 20.23 11.01
C GLU A 81 3.40 19.82 9.92
N GLU A 82 4.70 20.11 10.10
CA GLU A 82 5.73 19.77 9.11
C GLU A 82 5.91 18.25 9.01
N PHE A 83 6.03 17.59 10.17
CA PHE A 83 6.02 16.13 10.25
C PHE A 83 4.73 15.55 9.66
N ALA A 84 3.58 16.16 9.94
CA ALA A 84 2.31 15.69 9.41
C ALA A 84 2.22 15.77 7.90
N GLN A 85 2.76 16.83 7.29
CA GLN A 85 2.84 16.96 5.84
C GLN A 85 3.76 15.89 5.25
N GLU A 86 4.94 15.65 5.83
CA GLU A 86 5.88 14.64 5.33
C GLU A 86 5.25 13.25 5.30
N VAL A 87 4.68 12.83 6.43
CA VAL A 87 4.08 11.49 6.57
C VAL A 87 2.87 11.32 5.64
N LYS A 88 2.01 12.35 5.52
CA LYS A 88 0.88 12.32 4.59
C LYS A 88 1.33 12.24 3.13
N GLN A 89 2.36 12.99 2.74
CA GLN A 89 2.91 12.96 1.39
C GLN A 89 3.47 11.57 1.03
N LEU A 90 4.18 10.93 1.95
CA LEU A 90 4.68 9.56 1.76
C LEU A 90 3.52 8.57 1.60
N ALA A 91 2.51 8.64 2.47
CA ALA A 91 1.32 7.79 2.38
C ALA A 91 0.55 7.98 1.07
N GLN A 92 0.38 9.23 0.60
CA GLN A 92 -0.26 9.51 -0.69
C GLN A 92 0.50 8.88 -1.86
N GLN A 93 1.83 8.97 -1.86
CA GLN A 93 2.64 8.38 -2.92
C GLN A 93 2.51 6.84 -2.96
N ILE A 94 2.49 6.19 -1.80
CA ILE A 94 2.28 4.74 -1.70
C ILE A 94 0.91 4.36 -2.27
N VAL A 95 -0.15 5.03 -1.82
CA VAL A 95 -1.53 4.79 -2.31
C VAL A 95 -1.63 5.02 -3.82
N HIS A 96 -0.99 6.07 -4.33
CA HIS A 96 -0.97 6.35 -5.76
C HIS A 96 -0.33 5.20 -6.55
N ILE A 97 0.85 4.73 -6.11
CA ILE A 97 1.55 3.63 -6.77
C ILE A 97 0.73 2.33 -6.69
N GLN A 98 0.17 1.99 -5.54
CA GLN A 98 -0.67 0.79 -5.38
C GLN A 98 -1.88 0.82 -6.33
N ASN A 99 -2.56 1.97 -6.46
CA ASN A 99 -3.66 2.15 -7.39
C ASN A 99 -3.23 2.04 -8.87
N GLN A 100 -2.06 2.57 -9.23
CA GLN A 100 -1.50 2.44 -10.59
C GLN A 100 -1.23 0.98 -10.95
N TYR A 101 -0.72 0.17 -10.03
CA TYR A 101 -0.50 -1.27 -10.25
C TYR A 101 -1.82 -2.04 -10.39
N GLN A 102 -2.85 -1.73 -9.60
CA GLN A 102 -4.16 -2.34 -9.75
C GLN A 102 -4.80 -1.98 -11.10
N SER A 103 -4.72 -0.71 -11.51
CA SER A 103 -5.28 -0.24 -12.79
C SER A 103 -4.59 -0.87 -14.00
N GLN A 104 -3.28 -1.10 -13.93
CA GLN A 104 -2.52 -1.78 -14.99
C GLN A 104 -2.83 -3.28 -15.10
N GLN A 105 -3.06 -3.97 -13.97
CA GLN A 105 -3.48 -5.38 -13.99
C GLN A 105 -4.86 -5.56 -14.62
N VAL A 106 -5.78 -4.62 -14.37
CA VAL A 106 -7.08 -4.62 -15.03
C VAL A 106 -6.89 -4.41 -16.54
N ASN A 107 -6.14 -3.39 -16.97
CA ASN A 107 -5.95 -3.11 -18.40
C ASN A 107 -5.22 -4.24 -19.16
N ALA A 108 -4.22 -4.89 -18.55
CA ALA A 108 -3.52 -6.02 -19.14
C ALA A 108 -4.43 -7.25 -19.35
N ASN A 109 -5.49 -7.42 -18.55
CA ASN A 109 -6.45 -8.50 -18.73
C ASN A 109 -7.47 -8.19 -19.85
N TYR A 110 -7.85 -6.92 -20.04
CA TYR A 110 -8.70 -6.52 -21.17
C TYR A 110 -7.96 -6.44 -22.52
N GLY A 111 -6.63 -6.26 -22.51
CA GLY A 111 -5.81 -6.24 -23.74
C GLY A 111 -5.35 -7.62 -24.24
N ARG A 112 -5.43 -8.67 -23.40
CA ARG A 112 -5.07 -10.05 -23.80
C ARG A 112 -6.23 -10.85 -24.38
N ASP A 113 -7.47 -10.55 -23.99
CA ASP A 113 -8.68 -11.21 -24.52
C ASP A 113 -9.19 -10.62 -25.84
N GLN A 114 -8.54 -9.57 -26.37
CA GLN A 114 -8.88 -8.99 -27.68
C GLN A 114 -8.00 -9.49 -28.83
N PHE A 115 -7.43 -10.69 -28.71
CA PHE A 115 -7.15 -11.52 -29.89
C PHE A 115 -8.37 -12.43 -30.18
N VAL A 116 -9.54 -11.79 -30.33
CA VAL A 116 -10.59 -12.37 -31.17
C VAL A 116 -10.11 -12.22 -32.61
N ILE A 117 -9.28 -13.17 -33.07
CA ILE A 117 -9.08 -13.38 -34.50
C ILE A 117 -10.36 -14.04 -35.00
N ASN A 118 -11.40 -13.23 -35.18
CA ASN A 118 -12.52 -13.56 -36.04
C ASN A 118 -11.98 -13.52 -37.47
N GLN A 119 -11.43 -14.63 -37.95
CA GLN A 119 -11.32 -14.87 -39.38
C GLN A 119 -12.08 -16.14 -39.75
N PRO A 120 -12.98 -16.03 -40.74
CA PRO A 120 -14.06 -16.98 -40.97
C PRO A 120 -13.51 -18.32 -41.42
N SER A 121 -14.02 -19.40 -40.82
CA SER A 121 -13.91 -20.75 -41.35
C SER A 121 -14.68 -20.84 -42.68
N GLY A 122 -14.06 -20.36 -43.75
CA GLY A 122 -14.48 -20.55 -45.13
C GLY A 122 -13.66 -21.67 -45.78
N ASP A 123 -13.88 -22.91 -45.33
CA ASP A 123 -14.09 -24.07 -46.20
C ASP A 123 -14.38 -25.27 -45.30
N LEU A 124 -15.67 -25.51 -45.05
CA LEU A 124 -16.15 -26.80 -44.56
C LEU A 124 -17.07 -27.37 -45.64
N LYS A 125 -16.50 -27.89 -46.72
CA LYS A 125 -17.23 -28.75 -47.65
C LYS A 125 -17.09 -30.20 -47.21
N LEU A 126 -17.98 -30.59 -46.30
CA LEU A 126 -18.33 -31.99 -46.04
C LEU A 126 -19.21 -32.51 -47.19
N GLY A 127 -18.79 -33.62 -47.81
CA GLY A 127 -19.72 -34.63 -48.36
C GLY A 127 -19.96 -34.68 -49.88
N GLY A 128 -19.62 -35.85 -50.46
CA GLY A 128 -20.58 -36.67 -51.20
C GLY A 128 -20.75 -36.42 -52.71
N SER A 129 -19.99 -37.13 -53.54
CA SER A 129 -20.44 -38.17 -54.50
C SER A 129 -19.23 -38.76 -55.21
#